data_AF-A0A9E3YG76-F1
#
_entry.id   AF-A0A9E3YG76-F1
#
_cell.length_a   1.000
_cell.length_b   1.000
_cell.length_c   1.000
_cell.angle_alpha   90.00
_cell.angle_beta   90.00
_cell.angle_gamma   90.00
#
_symmetry.space_group_name_H-M   'P 1'
#
loop_
_entity.id
_entity.type
_entity.pdbx_description
1 polymer ?
#
loop_
_entity_poly.entity_id
_entity_poly.type
_entity_poly.pdbx_seq_one_letter_code
_entity_poly.pdbx_strand_id
1 'polypeptide(L)'
;PFAQMPGAMAVGMYTAEILIHSWDLAAATRLNVDWPDPVVLAALAGMQMALPDEIRSDPEVPFDPVVDVPGTAPAIERLVAWTGRNPAAWQATAG
;
A
#
# COMPACT_ATOMS: atom_id res chain seq x y z
N PRO A 1 6.37 -16.97 -18.92
CA PRO A 1 6.51 -16.03 -17.78
C PRO A 1 6.25 -14.59 -18.26
N PHE A 2 5.41 -13.84 -17.54
CA PHE A 2 5.04 -12.46 -17.92
C PHE A 2 6.15 -11.44 -17.65
N ALA A 3 7.20 -11.80 -16.89
CA ALA A 3 8.53 -11.17 -16.82
C ALA A 3 9.48 -12.06 -16.00
N GLN A 4 10.79 -11.74 -15.98
CA GLN A 4 11.75 -12.22 -14.96
C GLN A 4 12.11 -11.05 -14.05
N MET A 5 12.07 -11.26 -12.73
CA MET A 5 12.44 -10.23 -11.74
C MET A 5 13.13 -10.88 -10.52
N PRO A 6 13.91 -10.13 -9.73
CA PRO A 6 14.51 -10.64 -8.50
C PRO A 6 13.45 -11.17 -7.53
N GLY A 7 13.68 -12.35 -6.94
CA GLY A 7 12.71 -12.99 -6.04
C GLY A 7 12.31 -12.13 -4.85
N ALA A 8 13.25 -11.35 -4.29
CA ALA A 8 12.96 -10.42 -3.19
C ALA A 8 11.97 -9.31 -3.61
N MET A 9 12.07 -8.81 -4.85
CA MET A 9 11.15 -7.82 -5.39
C MET A 9 9.75 -8.44 -5.58
N ALA A 10 9.67 -9.65 -6.13
CA ALA A 10 8.40 -10.37 -6.29
C ALA A 10 7.72 -10.62 -4.93
N VAL A 11 8.46 -11.09 -3.93
CA VAL A 11 7.92 -11.33 -2.57
C VAL A 11 7.44 -10.02 -1.94
N GLY A 12 8.21 -8.93 -2.04
CA GLY A 12 7.80 -7.62 -1.51
C GLY A 12 6.52 -7.10 -2.16
N MET A 13 6.44 -7.16 -3.50
CA MET A 13 5.24 -6.74 -4.26
C MET A 13 4.01 -7.56 -3.87
N TYR A 14 4.08 -8.90 -3.87
CA TYR A 14 2.93 -9.73 -3.52
C TYR A 14 2.53 -9.60 -2.04
N THR A 15 3.49 -9.36 -1.14
CA THR A 15 3.20 -9.04 0.26
C THR A 15 2.42 -7.72 0.35
N ALA A 16 2.81 -6.70 -0.42
CA ALA A 16 2.09 -5.43 -0.50
C ALA A 16 0.65 -5.64 -0.99
N GLU A 17 0.44 -6.34 -2.11
CA GLU A 17 -0.90 -6.63 -2.65
C GLU A 17 -1.82 -7.26 -1.60
N ILE A 18 -1.34 -8.29 -0.88
CA ILE A 18 -2.12 -8.96 0.16
C ILE A 18 -2.44 -7.99 1.31
N LEU A 19 -1.47 -7.20 1.78
CA LEU A 19 -1.67 -6.26 2.88
C LEU A 19 -2.64 -5.14 2.51
N ILE A 20 -2.50 -4.56 1.32
CA ILE A 20 -3.35 -3.47 0.82
C ILE A 20 -4.80 -3.96 0.70
N HIS A 21 -5.04 -5.14 0.14
CA HIS A 21 -6.39 -5.67 0.03
C HIS A 21 -6.96 -6.16 1.37
N SER A 22 -6.11 -6.65 2.27
CA SER A 22 -6.53 -6.92 3.65
C SER A 22 -6.93 -5.63 4.36
N TRP A 23 -6.23 -4.53 4.10
CA TRP A 23 -6.61 -3.21 4.61
C TRP A 23 -7.93 -2.72 3.99
N ASP A 24 -8.13 -2.89 2.68
CA ASP A 24 -9.40 -2.56 2.01
C ASP A 24 -10.58 -3.24 2.72
N LEU A 25 -10.44 -4.53 3.03
CA LEU A 25 -11.44 -5.33 3.76
C LEU A 25 -11.60 -4.86 5.21
N ALA A 26 -10.50 -4.64 5.94
CA ALA A 26 -10.53 -4.19 7.33
C ALA A 26 -11.20 -2.81 7.46
N ALA A 27 -10.89 -1.88 6.54
CA ALA A 27 -11.49 -0.55 6.48
C ALA A 27 -12.99 -0.64 6.18
N ALA A 28 -13.39 -1.40 5.15
CA ALA A 28 -14.80 -1.57 4.77
C ALA A 28 -15.64 -2.22 5.88
N THR A 29 -15.04 -3.08 6.70
CA THR A 29 -15.71 -3.81 7.79
C THR A 29 -15.48 -3.19 9.18
N ARG A 30 -14.70 -2.11 9.27
CA ARG A 30 -14.32 -1.44 10.53
C ARG A 30 -13.62 -2.36 11.53
N LEU A 31 -12.85 -3.34 11.03
CA LEU A 31 -12.04 -4.21 11.87
C LEU A 31 -10.75 -3.50 12.26
N ASN A 32 -10.42 -3.56 13.55
CA ASN A 32 -9.10 -3.16 14.02
C ASN A 32 -8.15 -4.36 13.89
N VAL A 33 -7.12 -4.22 13.05
CA VAL A 33 -6.12 -5.25 12.78
C VAL A 33 -4.78 -4.75 13.28
N ASP A 34 -4.07 -5.61 14.01
CA ASP A 34 -2.68 -5.36 14.38
C ASP A 34 -1.79 -5.72 13.19
N TRP A 35 -1.19 -4.69 12.58
CA TRP A 35 -0.35 -4.82 11.39
C TRP A 35 1.12 -4.90 11.81
N PRO A 36 1.85 -6.00 11.56
CA PRO A 36 3.24 -6.11 11.96
C PRO A 36 4.13 -5.13 11.17
N ASP A 37 4.57 -4.05 11.81
CA ASP A 37 5.40 -2.99 11.20
C ASP A 37 6.58 -3.53 10.35
N PRO A 38 7.39 -4.51 10.80
CA PRO A 38 8.49 -5.02 9.99
C PRO A 38 8.03 -5.61 8.63
N VAL A 39 6.87 -6.25 8.60
CA VAL A 39 6.31 -6.85 7.38
C VAL A 39 5.76 -5.76 6.47
N VAL A 40 5.04 -4.79 7.04
CA VAL A 40 4.45 -3.67 6.28
C VAL A 40 5.53 -2.77 5.69
N LEU A 41 6.61 -2.50 6.42
CA LEU A 41 7.72 -1.69 5.92
C LEU A 41 8.49 -2.41 4.80
N ALA A 42 8.66 -3.73 4.88
CA ALA A 42 9.25 -4.52 3.80
C ALA A 42 8.36 -4.52 2.54
N ALA A 43 7.04 -4.62 2.73
CA ALA A 43 6.07 -4.51 1.65
C ALA A 43 6.06 -3.11 1.01
N LEU A 44 6.12 -2.04 1.81
CA LEU A 44 6.23 -0.67 1.32
C LEU A 44 7.50 -0.48 0.47
N ALA A 45 8.64 -0.97 0.93
CA ALA A 45 9.88 -0.91 0.15
C ALA A 45 9.75 -1.68 -1.18
N GLY A 46 9.17 -2.88 -1.14
CA GLY A 46 8.91 -3.67 -2.36
C GLY A 46 7.97 -2.95 -3.34
N MET A 47 6.91 -2.32 -2.83
CA MET A 47 5.96 -1.57 -3.63
C MET A 47 6.57 -0.29 -4.20
N GLN A 48 7.42 0.43 -3.45
CA GLN A 48 8.14 1.60 -3.96
C GLN A 48 9.11 1.25 -5.10
N MET A 49 9.71 0.06 -5.06
CA MET A 49 10.55 -0.42 -6.15
C MET A 49 9.75 -0.84 -7.39
N ALA A 50 8.57 -1.44 -7.21
CA ALA A 50 7.72 -1.91 -8.30
C ALA A 50 6.86 -0.80 -8.92
N LEU A 51 6.45 0.17 -8.10
CA LEU A 51 5.63 1.32 -8.44
C LEU A 51 6.29 2.62 -7.92
N PRO A 52 7.39 3.08 -8.56
CA PRO A 52 7.93 4.41 -8.35
C PRO A 52 6.88 5.50 -8.63
N ASP A 53 7.08 6.70 -8.10
CA ASP A 53 6.15 7.81 -8.32
C ASP A 53 6.20 8.30 -9.77
N GLU A 54 7.38 8.26 -10.38
CA GLU A 54 7.69 8.80 -11.70
C GLU A 54 6.95 8.06 -12.83
N ILE A 55 6.57 6.81 -12.63
CA ILE A 55 5.88 6.02 -13.66
C ILE A 55 4.37 6.25 -13.67
N ARG A 56 3.81 6.93 -12.66
CA ARG A 56 2.36 7.07 -12.48
C ARG A 56 1.71 8.11 -13.37
N SER A 57 2.50 8.97 -14.02
CA SER A 57 2.00 9.86 -15.06
C SER A 57 1.62 9.12 -16.35
N ASP A 58 2.03 7.85 -16.49
CA ASP A 58 1.63 7.01 -17.60
C ASP A 58 0.17 6.55 -17.45
N PRO A 59 -0.72 6.86 -18.40
CA PRO A 59 -2.12 6.42 -18.37
C PRO A 59 -2.31 4.91 -18.33
N GLU A 60 -1.31 4.11 -18.71
CA GLU A 60 -1.35 2.65 -18.64
C GLU A 60 -1.08 2.10 -17.23
N VAL A 61 -0.59 2.93 -16.30
CA VAL A 61 -0.34 2.55 -14.90
C VAL A 61 -1.62 2.77 -14.08
N PRO A 62 -2.29 1.71 -13.57
CA PRO A 62 -3.61 1.81 -12.95
C PRO A 62 -3.52 2.20 -11.46
N PHE A 63 -2.72 3.20 -11.13
CA PHE A 63 -2.55 3.68 -9.75
C PHE A 63 -2.72 5.20 -9.68
N ASP A 64 -3.55 5.64 -8.74
CA ASP A 64 -3.72 7.06 -8.44
C ASP A 64 -2.42 7.68 -7.86
N PRO A 65 -2.30 9.03 -7.87
CA PRO A 65 -1.18 9.72 -7.23
C PRO A 65 -1.01 9.31 -5.76
N VAL A 66 0.22 9.33 -5.26
CA VAL A 66 0.48 9.10 -3.83
C VAL A 66 -0.35 10.07 -2.98
N VAL A 67 -0.99 9.53 -1.94
CA VAL A 67 -1.65 10.36 -0.92
C VAL A 67 -0.63 10.75 0.14
N ASP A 68 -0.49 12.05 0.40
CA ASP A 68 0.41 12.54 1.44
C ASP A 68 -0.09 12.15 2.83
N VAL A 69 0.77 11.48 3.58
CA VAL A 69 0.56 11.15 5.00
C VAL A 69 1.81 11.49 5.81
N PRO A 70 1.67 11.85 7.10
CA PRO A 70 2.83 12.09 7.96
C PRO A 70 3.78 10.89 7.98
N GLY A 71 5.09 11.12 8.01
CA GLY A 71 6.08 10.04 8.13
C GLY A 71 5.96 9.23 9.44
N THR A 72 5.28 9.80 10.44
CA THR A 72 4.95 9.17 11.72
C THR A 72 3.62 8.44 11.72
N ALA A 73 2.90 8.40 10.59
CA ALA A 73 1.67 7.62 10.46
C ALA A 73 1.99 6.11 10.60
N PRO A 74 1.02 5.29 11.06
CA PRO A 74 1.15 3.84 11.07
C PRO A 74 1.67 3.30 9.74
N ALA A 75 2.50 2.25 9.78
CA ALA A 75 3.14 1.74 8.57
C ALA A 75 2.12 1.33 7.50
N ILE A 76 0.97 0.79 7.91
CA ILE A 76 -0.10 0.39 6.99
C ILE A 76 -0.71 1.58 6.25
N GLU A 77 -0.88 2.72 6.92
CA GLU A 77 -1.42 3.93 6.31
C GLU A 77 -0.46 4.46 5.25
N ARG A 78 0.85 4.42 5.53
CA ARG A 78 1.89 4.81 4.56
C ARG A 78 1.92 3.88 3.34
N LEU A 79 1.74 2.57 3.54
CA LEU A 79 1.67 1.59 2.44
C LEU A 79 0.45 1.84 1.54
N VAL A 80 -0.75 1.99 2.11
CA VAL A 80 -1.95 2.18 1.28
C VAL A 80 -1.98 3.56 0.62
N ALA A 81 -1.50 4.59 1.33
CA ALA A 81 -1.34 5.93 0.78
C ALA A 81 -0.38 5.97 -0.42
N TRP A 82 0.68 5.16 -0.37
CA TRP A 82 1.57 4.97 -1.52
C TRP A 82 0.83 4.40 -2.74
N THR A 83 -0.29 3.70 -2.59
CA THR A 83 -1.07 3.19 -3.74
C THR A 83 -2.17 4.13 -4.21
N GLY A 84 -2.22 5.35 -3.68
CA GLY A 84 -3.24 6.36 -3.99
C GLY A 84 -4.55 6.20 -3.22
N ARG A 85 -4.63 5.23 -2.31
CA ARG A 85 -5.77 5.10 -1.38
C ARG A 85 -5.67 6.17 -0.29
N ASN A 86 -6.80 6.76 0.09
CA ASN A 86 -6.84 7.70 1.20
C ASN A 86 -7.19 6.97 2.52
N PRO A 87 -6.23 6.81 3.46
CA PRO A 87 -6.50 6.14 4.73
C PRO A 87 -7.46 6.92 5.65
N ALA A 88 -7.57 8.24 5.49
CA ALA A 88 -8.45 9.08 6.28
C ALA A 88 -9.91 9.08 5.77
N ALA A 89 -10.16 8.68 4.51
CA ALA A 89 -11.51 8.67 3.93
C ALA A 89 -12.48 7.74 4.68
N TRP A 90 -11.96 6.74 5.38
CA TRP A 90 -12.76 5.78 6.16
C TRP A 90 -12.73 6.06 7.67
N GLN A 91 -12.02 7.11 8.11
CA GLN A 91 -11.96 7.54 9.51
C GLN A 91 -13.23 8.31 9.97
N ALA A 92 -14.26 8.46 9.13
CA ALA A 92 -15.55 9.06 9.48
C ALA A 92 -16.70 8.07 9.22
N THR A 93 -17.33 7.44 10.21
CA THR A 93 -18.15 8.04 11.27
C THR A 93 -18.08 7.17 12.53
N ALA A 94 -17.24 7.55 13.50
CA ALA A 94 -17.59 7.32 14.90
C ALA A 94 -18.60 8.42 15.27
N GLY A 95 -19.79 8.02 15.70
CA GLY A 95 -20.92 8.92 15.98
C GLY A 95 -20.72 9.84 17.16
#